data_AF-A0A383ETC2-F1
#
_entry.id   AF-A0A383ETC2-F1
#
_cell.length_a   1.000
_cell.length_b   1.000
_cell.length_c   1.000
_cell.angle_alpha   90.00
_cell.angle_beta   90.00
_cell.angle_gamma   90.00
#
_symmetry.space_group_name_H-M   'P 1'
#
loop_
_entity.id
_entity.type
_entity.pdbx_description
1 polymer ?
#
loop_
_entity_poly.entity_id
_entity_poly.type
_entity_poly.pdbx_seq_one_letter_code
_entity_poly.pdbx_strand_id
1 'polypeptide(L)'
;MFTSIILLPLFLFCSELVPPATHTSWNIIQNDEFWIGWTNYGDLQWCRAKSTLQAPIESISTIIENKANYPAVFKRVESVTLITDE
;
A
#
# COMPACT_ATOMS: atom_id res chain seq x y z
N MET A 1 14.77 -47.34 5.26
CA MET A 1 15.59 -46.16 4.90
C MET A 1 14.61 -45.02 4.66
N PHE A 2 14.71 -43.94 5.44
CA PHE A 2 13.64 -42.97 5.69
C PHE A 2 13.21 -42.20 4.43
N THR A 3 12.10 -42.57 3.82
CA THR A 3 11.35 -41.75 2.85
C THR A 3 10.24 -41.01 3.57
N SER A 4 10.60 -40.05 4.39
CA SER A 4 9.67 -39.12 5.02
C SER A 4 10.48 -37.93 5.51
N ILE A 5 9.89 -36.73 5.42
CA ILE A 5 10.43 -35.45 5.92
C ILE A 5 11.31 -34.69 4.90
N ILE A 6 10.77 -34.36 3.72
CA ILE A 6 11.11 -33.07 3.07
C ILE A 6 9.83 -32.48 2.46
N LEU A 7 8.89 -32.05 3.32
CA LEU A 7 7.78 -31.19 2.87
C LEU A 7 7.62 -29.93 3.73
N LEU A 8 8.57 -29.65 4.64
CA LEU A 8 8.43 -28.64 5.69
C LEU A 8 9.28 -27.35 5.59
N PRO A 9 10.00 -26.99 4.51
CA PRO A 9 10.52 -25.62 4.43
C PRO A 9 9.79 -24.71 3.44
N LEU A 10 8.70 -25.15 2.78
CA LEU A 10 7.98 -24.31 1.81
C LEU A 10 7.03 -23.28 2.44
N PHE A 11 6.73 -23.36 3.73
CA PHE A 11 5.78 -22.45 4.40
C PHE A 11 6.42 -21.23 5.07
N LEU A 12 7.75 -21.06 5.00
CA LEU A 12 8.46 -20.03 5.77
C LEU A 12 8.76 -18.72 5.00
N PHE A 13 8.38 -18.61 3.74
CA PHE A 13 8.59 -17.39 2.95
C PHE A 13 7.26 -16.69 2.62
N CYS A 14 6.45 -16.40 3.64
CA CYS A 14 5.56 -15.26 3.54
C CYS A 14 6.41 -14.04 3.91
N SER A 15 7.22 -13.56 2.97
CA SER A 15 7.86 -12.26 3.14
C SER A 15 6.76 -11.22 3.30
N GLU A 16 6.93 -10.27 4.23
CA GLU A 16 6.01 -9.14 4.31
C GLU A 16 5.98 -8.48 2.92
N LEU A 17 4.82 -8.52 2.27
CA LEU A 17 4.64 -7.98 0.93
C LEU A 17 5.01 -6.49 0.90
N VAL A 18 4.77 -5.79 2.01
CA VAL A 18 4.92 -4.33 2.18
C VAL A 18 6.09 -4.03 3.12
N PRO A 19 6.93 -3.00 2.84
CA PRO A 19 7.94 -2.54 3.78
C PRO A 19 7.31 -2.19 5.14
N PRO A 20 7.90 -2.61 6.28
CA PRO A 20 7.37 -2.29 7.58
C PRO A 20 7.41 -0.78 7.84
N ALA A 21 6.60 -0.31 8.77
CA ALA A 21 6.56 1.12 9.14
C ALA A 21 7.93 1.68 9.56
N THR A 22 8.79 0.81 10.11
CA THR A 22 10.17 1.08 10.53
C THR A 22 11.18 1.11 9.37
N HIS A 23 10.79 0.78 8.13
CA HIS A 23 11.68 0.86 6.97
C HIS A 23 12.09 2.29 6.68
N THR A 24 13.40 2.56 6.69
CA THR A 24 13.97 3.91 6.52
C THR A 24 14.68 4.13 5.19
N SER A 25 15.03 3.06 4.47
CA SER A 25 15.85 3.14 3.25
C SER A 25 15.02 3.51 2.02
N TRP A 26 14.54 4.75 1.97
CA TRP A 26 13.77 5.29 0.84
C TRP A 26 14.63 6.18 -0.06
N ASN A 27 14.55 5.97 -1.36
CA ASN A 27 15.01 6.92 -2.37
C ASN A 27 13.98 8.03 -2.48
N ILE A 28 14.39 9.26 -2.17
CA ILE A 28 13.50 10.42 -2.13
C ILE A 28 13.31 10.98 -3.54
N ILE A 29 12.06 11.15 -3.96
CA ILE A 29 11.67 11.84 -5.20
C ILE A 29 11.31 13.29 -4.89
N GLN A 30 10.57 13.52 -3.80
CA GLN A 30 10.10 14.85 -3.38
C GLN A 30 10.09 14.93 -1.85
N ASN A 31 10.43 16.09 -1.30
CA ASN A 31 10.55 16.30 0.15
C ASN A 31 10.16 17.75 0.53
N ASP A 32 8.95 18.16 0.15
CA ASP A 32 8.38 19.47 0.45
C ASP A 32 7.01 19.33 1.17
N GLU A 33 5.97 20.04 0.74
CA GLU A 33 4.58 19.86 1.19
C GLU A 33 4.11 18.40 1.08
N PHE A 34 4.63 17.67 0.08
CA PHE A 34 4.44 16.24 -0.07
C PHE A 34 5.78 15.53 -0.03
N TRP A 35 5.93 14.60 0.90
CA TRP A 35 7.05 13.67 0.89
C TRP A 35 6.70 12.49 -0.02
N ILE A 36 7.56 12.20 -1.00
CA ILE A 36 7.40 11.06 -1.91
C ILE A 36 8.74 10.33 -1.96
N GLY A 37 8.71 9.02 -1.71
CA GLY A 37 9.87 8.16 -1.85
C GLY A 37 9.52 6.79 -2.41
N TRP A 38 10.53 6.08 -2.88
CA TRP A 38 10.42 4.70 -3.33
C TRP A 38 11.54 3.82 -2.79
N THR A 39 11.31 2.53 -2.71
CA THR A 39 12.31 1.53 -2.28
C THR A 39 12.11 0.23 -3.02
N ASN A 40 13.17 -0.54 -3.21
CA ASN A 40 13.02 -1.97 -3.43
C ASN A 40 12.84 -2.64 -2.05
N TYR A 41 11.87 -3.52 -1.90
CA TYR A 41 11.68 -4.32 -0.69
C TYR A 41 11.13 -5.69 -1.07
N GLY A 42 11.87 -6.75 -0.71
CA GLY A 42 11.69 -8.05 -1.33
C GLY A 42 11.91 -7.95 -2.85
N ASP A 43 11.03 -8.58 -3.62
CA ASP A 43 11.07 -8.61 -5.08
C ASP A 43 10.23 -7.49 -5.75
N LEU A 44 9.75 -6.53 -4.95
CA LEU A 44 8.84 -5.49 -5.41
C LEU A 44 9.41 -4.08 -5.20
N GLN A 45 8.98 -3.16 -6.05
CA GLN A 45 9.20 -1.73 -5.85
C GLN A 45 7.99 -1.12 -5.16
N TRP A 46 8.25 -0.40 -4.07
CA TRP A 46 7.24 0.26 -3.27
C TRP A 46 7.39 1.77 -3.41
N CYS A 47 6.28 2.46 -3.61
CA CYS A 47 6.20 3.91 -3.47
C CYS A 47 5.45 4.27 -2.18
N ARG A 48 5.81 5.39 -1.56
CA ARG A 48 5.13 5.94 -0.39
C ARG A 48 5.05 7.45 -0.52
N ALA A 49 3.86 7.98 -0.28
CA ALA A 49 3.62 9.41 -0.15
C ALA A 49 3.20 9.74 1.29
N LYS A 50 3.58 10.91 1.80
CA LYS A 50 3.13 11.44 3.08
C LYS A 50 2.85 12.93 2.94
N SER A 51 1.80 13.39 3.59
CA SER A 51 1.52 14.81 3.80
C SER A 51 0.70 14.97 5.07
N THR A 52 0.51 16.23 5.51
CA THR A 52 -0.33 16.58 6.65
C THR A 52 -1.51 17.39 6.16
N LEU A 53 -2.72 16.88 6.36
CA LEU A 53 -3.96 17.59 6.03
C LEU A 53 -4.51 18.25 7.28
N GLN A 54 -4.86 19.54 7.18
CA GLN A 54 -5.52 20.29 8.25
C GLN A 54 -7.03 20.01 8.27
N ALA A 55 -7.40 18.76 8.52
CA ALA A 55 -8.78 18.32 8.57
C ALA A 55 -8.97 17.17 9.59
N PRO A 56 -10.16 17.00 10.18
CA PRO A 56 -10.46 15.86 11.03
C PRO A 56 -10.32 14.53 10.27
N ILE A 57 -9.82 13.49 10.96
CA ILE A 57 -9.66 12.16 10.35
C ILE A 57 -11.00 11.59 9.88
N GLU A 58 -12.09 11.87 10.59
CA GLU A 58 -13.45 11.43 10.22
C GLU A 58 -13.89 12.02 8.87
N SER A 59 -13.55 13.29 8.62
CA SER A 59 -13.84 13.95 7.34
C SER A 59 -13.03 13.32 6.20
N ILE A 60 -11.76 12.98 6.45
CA ILE A 60 -10.90 12.30 5.47
C ILE A 60 -11.42 10.89 5.21
N SER A 61 -11.68 10.10 6.25
CA SER A 61 -12.23 8.73 6.19
C SER A 61 -13.52 8.69 5.37
N THR A 62 -14.46 9.59 5.63
CA THR A 62 -15.73 9.69 4.89
C THR A 62 -15.51 9.86 3.38
N ILE A 63 -14.51 10.63 2.98
CA ILE A 63 -14.20 10.87 1.56
C ILE A 63 -13.51 9.66 0.93
N ILE A 64 -12.50 9.09 1.59
CA ILE A 64 -11.69 7.98 1.04
C ILE A 64 -12.44 6.65 1.05
N GLU A 65 -13.43 6.45 1.92
CA GLU A 65 -14.21 5.21 1.98
C GLU A 65 -15.38 5.21 0.97
N ASN A 66 -15.79 6.38 0.49
CA ASN A 66 -16.82 6.51 -0.53
C ASN A 66 -16.28 6.17 -1.93
N LYS A 67 -16.12 4.87 -2.20
CA LYS A 67 -15.62 4.30 -3.47
C LYS A 67 -16.37 4.80 -4.69
N ALA A 68 -17.69 4.94 -4.58
CA ALA A 68 -18.54 5.43 -5.68
C ALA A 68 -18.16 6.86 -6.13
N ASN A 69 -17.58 7.66 -5.23
CA ASN A 69 -17.23 9.05 -5.46
C ASN A 69 -15.76 9.25 -5.88
N TYR A 70 -14.98 8.19 -6.08
CA TYR A 70 -13.57 8.32 -6.48
C TYR A 70 -13.34 9.17 -7.73
N PRO A 71 -14.18 9.16 -8.78
CA PRO A 71 -13.95 10.02 -9.95
C PRO A 71 -14.02 11.52 -9.64
N ALA A 72 -14.78 11.92 -8.62
CA ALA A 72 -14.86 13.31 -8.19
C ALA A 72 -13.67 13.73 -7.31
N VAL A 73 -13.04 12.77 -6.62
CA VAL A 73 -11.95 13.01 -5.65
C VAL A 73 -10.57 12.85 -6.29
N PHE A 74 -10.37 11.77 -7.05
CA PHE A 74 -9.10 11.39 -7.64
C PHE A 74 -9.11 11.67 -9.14
N LYS A 75 -8.44 12.75 -9.55
CA LYS A 75 -8.40 13.23 -10.95
C LYS A 75 -8.03 12.19 -12.02
N ARG A 76 -7.33 11.11 -11.64
CA ARG A 76 -6.90 10.04 -12.55
C ARG A 76 -7.89 8.88 -12.65
N VAL A 77 -8.95 8.89 -11.83
CA VAL A 77 -10.00 7.88 -11.85
C VAL A 77 -11.13 8.44 -12.72
N GLU A 78 -11.36 7.82 -13.88
CA GLU A 78 -12.40 8.28 -14.82
C GLU A 78 -13.78 7.73 -14.48
N SER A 79 -13.86 6.49 -14.01
CA SER A 79 -15.11 5.83 -13.61
C SER A 79 -14.86 4.75 -12.56
N VAL A 80 -15.94 4.30 -11.91
CA VAL A 80 -15.91 3.23 -10.92
C VAL A 80 -17.03 2.25 -11.21
N THR A 81 -16.69 0.96 -11.14
CA THR A 81 -17.66 -0.12 -11.04
C THR A 81 -17.54 -0.73 -9.65
N LEU A 82 -18.62 -0.67 -8.87
CA LEU A 82 -18.66 -1.33 -7.57
C LEU A 82 -18.87 -2.82 -7.80
N ILE A 83 -17.95 -3.62 -7.29
CA ILE A 83 -18.07 -5.07 -7.25
C ILE A 83 -18.54 -5.41 -5.84
N THR A 84 -19.70 -6.04 -5.74
CA THR A 84 -20.21 -6.64 -4.51
C THR A 84 -20.12 -8.14 -4.67
N ASP A 85 -19.66 -8.83 -3.62
CA ASP A 85 -19.84 -10.27 -3.52
C ASP A 85 -21.34 -10.47 -3.24
N GLU A 86 -22.10 -10.97 -4.22
CA GLU A 86 -23.48 -11.43 -3.98
C GLU A 86 -23.51 -12.61 -2.99
#